data_AF-A0A1E1VXS5-F1
#
_entry.id   AF-A0A1E1VXS5-F1
#
_cell.length_a   1.000
_cell.length_b   1.000
_cell.length_c   1.000
_cell.angle_alpha   90.00
_cell.angle_beta   90.00
_cell.angle_gamma   90.00
#
_symmetry.space_group_name_H-M   'P 1'
#
loop_
_entity.id
_entity.type
_entity.pdbx_description
1 polymer ?
#
loop_
_entity_poly.entity_id
_entity_poly.type
_entity_poly.pdbx_seq_one_letter_code
_entity_poly.pdbx_strand_id
1 'polypeptide(L)'
;EKGDTFRAFYKHQVVDPLEMPGQCDLTADVDFSQLRIAASKALDRENYAIVVGPVKQKDFLERMQAEARLKVLLESAKAEEEKDKIRSAYDMLVNPKKMGDRFKFMAFYPASMGEILEAHPPLGFSTFAPSKPE
;
A
#
# COMPACT_ATOMS: atom_id res chain seq x y z
N GLU A 1 16.00 8.92 0.90
CA GLU A 1 14.82 8.74 1.75
C GLU A 1 14.86 9.72 2.91
N LYS A 2 13.76 9.89 3.66
CA LYS A 2 13.78 10.70 4.90
C LYS A 2 14.68 10.01 5.91
N GLY A 3 15.64 10.74 6.47
CA GLY A 3 16.44 10.27 7.61
C GLY A 3 15.64 10.40 8.90
N ASP A 4 15.75 9.36 9.74
CA ASP A 4 15.03 9.13 11.00
C ASP A 4 13.49 9.02 10.90
N THR A 5 13.00 7.78 10.95
CA THR A 5 11.56 7.45 10.94
C THR A 5 11.14 6.66 12.19
N PHE A 6 12.07 6.47 13.13
CA PHE A 6 11.82 5.71 14.36
C PHE A 6 10.93 6.54 15.28
N ARG A 7 9.75 6.00 15.60
CA ARG A 7 8.71 6.69 16.35
C ARG A 7 8.11 5.75 17.38
N ALA A 8 7.56 6.35 18.44
CA ALA A 8 6.77 5.66 19.44
C ALA A 8 5.38 6.27 19.55
N PHE A 9 4.38 5.42 19.75
CA PHE A 9 3.01 5.83 19.99
C PHE A 9 2.53 5.35 21.36
N TYR A 10 1.95 6.27 22.14
CA TYR A 10 1.29 5.97 23.39
C TYR A 10 -0.02 6.74 23.48
N LYS A 11 -1.13 6.03 23.71
CA LYS A 11 -2.49 6.62 23.80
C LYS A 11 -2.82 7.59 22.64
N HIS A 12 -2.53 7.16 21.40
CA HIS A 12 -2.75 7.93 20.16
C HIS A 12 -1.90 9.21 19.99
N GLN A 13 -0.81 9.35 20.76
CA GLN A 13 0.12 10.47 20.63
C GLN A 13 1.51 9.96 20.29
N VAL A 14 2.25 10.77 19.52
CA VAL A 14 3.68 10.52 19.26
C VAL A 14 4.46 10.92 20.50
N VAL A 15 5.28 10.01 21.01
CA VAL A 15 6.16 10.22 22.17
C VAL A 15 7.61 9.91 21.80
N ASP A 16 8.56 10.33 22.63
CA ASP A 16 9.95 9.93 22.46
C ASP A 16 10.06 8.41 22.69
N PRO A 17 10.68 7.65 21.75
CA PRO A 17 10.85 6.20 21.90
C PRO A 17 11.62 5.74 23.15
N LEU A 18 12.44 6.61 23.75
CA LEU A 18 13.29 6.28 24.89
C LEU A 18 12.66 6.66 26.25
N GLU A 19 11.54 7.39 26.26
CA GLU A 19 10.92 7.86 27.51
C GLU A 19 10.24 6.74 28.32
N MET A 20 9.53 5.81 27.65
CA MET A 20 8.76 4.76 28.32
C MET A 20 8.93 3.37 27.66
N PRO A 21 10.13 2.77 27.74
CA PRO A 21 10.41 1.47 27.14
C PRO A 21 9.43 0.39 27.61
N GLY A 22 8.88 -0.38 26.67
CA GLY A 22 7.91 -1.45 26.92
C GLY A 22 6.46 -1.00 27.14
N GLN A 23 6.18 0.30 27.18
CA GLN A 23 4.82 0.83 27.31
C GLN A 23 4.28 1.47 26.02
N CYS A 24 5.16 1.76 25.06
CA CYS A 24 4.80 2.37 23.79
C CYS A 24 4.87 1.36 22.64
N ASP A 25 4.06 1.59 21.63
CA ASP A 25 4.18 0.89 20.34
C ASP A 25 5.27 1.56 19.50
N LEU A 26 6.26 0.78 19.05
CA LEU A 26 7.41 1.27 18.31
C LEU A 26 7.23 0.99 16.82
N THR A 27 7.53 1.98 15.99
CA THR A 27 7.40 1.85 14.54
C THR A 27 8.50 2.60 13.79
N ALA A 28 8.74 2.19 12.55
CA ALA A 28 9.61 2.87 11.60
C ALA A 28 9.00 2.75 10.20
N ASP A 29 9.38 3.65 9.29
CA ASP A 29 8.98 3.49 7.88
C ASP A 29 9.68 2.26 7.30
N VAL A 30 8.97 1.50 6.47
CA VAL A 30 9.52 0.34 5.76
C VAL A 30 10.37 0.82 4.59
N ASP A 31 11.63 0.38 4.54
CA ASP A 31 12.52 0.59 3.39
C ASP A 31 12.21 -0.46 2.30
N PHE A 32 11.35 -0.07 1.36
CA PHE A 32 10.96 -0.90 0.23
C PHE A 32 12.12 -1.15 -0.76
N SER A 33 13.16 -0.30 -0.76
CA SER A 33 14.32 -0.50 -1.61
C SER A 33 15.15 -1.70 -1.12
N GLN A 34 15.34 -1.82 0.20
CA GLN A 34 16.03 -2.94 0.81
C GLN A 34 15.23 -4.23 0.68
N LEU A 35 13.90 -4.18 0.84
CA LEU A 35 13.05 -5.35 0.60
C LEU A 35 13.19 -5.88 -0.83
N ARG A 36 13.24 -4.99 -1.84
CA ARG A 36 13.49 -5.40 -3.22
C ARG A 36 14.86 -6.06 -3.37
N ILE A 37 15.91 -5.42 -2.86
CA ILE A 37 17.28 -5.95 -2.95
C ILE A 37 17.38 -7.33 -2.30
N ALA A 38 16.80 -7.49 -1.10
CA ALA A 38 16.79 -8.75 -0.37
C ALA A 38 16.06 -9.86 -1.12
N ALA A 39 14.95 -9.55 -1.79
CA ALA A 39 14.19 -10.54 -2.54
C ALA A 39 14.82 -10.90 -3.90
N SER A 40 15.60 -10.00 -4.50
CA SER A 40 16.28 -10.25 -5.78
C SER A 40 17.67 -10.89 -5.63
N LYS A 41 18.34 -10.77 -4.48
CA LYS A 41 19.67 -11.36 -4.28
C LYS A 41 19.60 -12.83 -3.83
N ALA A 42 20.12 -13.74 -4.65
CA ALA A 42 20.58 -15.06 -4.22
C ALA A 42 22.01 -15.29 -4.73
N LEU A 43 22.85 -15.92 -3.91
CA LEU A 43 24.28 -16.14 -4.21
C LEU A 43 24.52 -17.16 -5.34
N ASP A 44 23.53 -18.01 -5.66
CA ASP A 44 23.76 -19.21 -6.48
C ASP A 44 22.65 -19.51 -7.52
N ARG A 45 21.61 -18.67 -7.64
CA ARG A 45 20.52 -18.84 -8.63
C ARG A 45 20.05 -17.50 -9.18
N GLU A 46 19.60 -17.50 -10.44
CA GLU A 46 18.81 -16.41 -11.01
C GLU A 46 17.64 -16.07 -10.07
N ASN A 47 17.40 -14.76 -9.88
CA ASN A 47 16.45 -14.13 -8.94
C ASN A 47 15.36 -15.07 -8.40
N TYR A 48 15.24 -15.24 -7.07
CA TYR A 48 14.20 -16.10 -6.47
C TYR A 48 12.78 -15.55 -6.69
N ALA A 49 12.63 -14.22 -6.64
CA ALA A 49 11.34 -13.56 -6.76
C ALA A 49 11.37 -12.37 -7.73
N ILE A 50 10.26 -12.20 -8.45
CA ILE A 50 9.94 -10.98 -9.19
C ILE A 50 9.22 -10.03 -8.23
N VAL A 51 9.77 -8.82 -8.11
CA VAL A 51 9.26 -7.81 -7.17
C VAL A 51 8.52 -6.71 -7.93
N VAL A 52 7.24 -6.55 -7.63
CA VAL A 52 6.36 -5.54 -8.24
C VAL A 52 6.00 -4.46 -7.22
N GLY A 53 5.98 -3.19 -7.65
CA GLY A 53 5.78 -2.03 -6.78
C GLY A 53 7.10 -1.30 -6.44
N PRO A 54 7.26 -0.66 -5.28
CA PRO A 54 6.14 -0.25 -4.42
C PRO A 54 5.26 0.76 -5.17
N VAL A 55 3.95 0.68 -4.97
CA VAL A 55 2.98 1.70 -5.45
C VAL A 55 2.31 2.37 -4.27
N LYS A 56 1.86 3.62 -4.41
CA LYS A 56 1.14 4.30 -3.34
C LYS A 56 -0.18 3.59 -3.05
N GLN A 57 -0.62 3.59 -1.80
CA GLN A 57 -1.91 3.01 -1.40
C GLN A 57 -3.07 3.59 -2.20
N LYS A 58 -3.08 4.92 -2.38
CA LYS A 58 -4.09 5.58 -3.22
C LYS A 58 -4.13 4.96 -4.62
N ASP A 59 -3.00 4.97 -5.32
CA ASP A 59 -2.92 4.52 -6.71
C ASP A 59 -3.32 3.04 -6.83
N PHE A 60 -2.91 2.20 -5.88
CA PHE A 60 -3.27 0.79 -5.83
C PHE A 60 -4.79 0.62 -5.68
N LEU A 61 -5.40 1.28 -4.70
CA LEU A 61 -6.84 1.17 -4.42
C LEU A 61 -7.69 1.73 -5.58
N GLU A 62 -7.28 2.84 -6.19
CA GLU A 62 -7.95 3.41 -7.36
C GLU A 62 -7.92 2.44 -8.55
N ARG A 63 -6.76 1.84 -8.83
CA ARG A 63 -6.62 0.83 -9.89
C ARG A 63 -7.44 -0.43 -9.61
N MET A 64 -7.59 -0.80 -8.33
CA MET A 64 -8.47 -1.88 -7.87
C MET A 64 -9.95 -1.50 -7.80
N GLN A 65 -10.34 -0.36 -8.39
CA GLN A 65 -11.73 0.10 -8.49
C GLN A 65 -12.41 0.37 -7.14
N ALA A 66 -11.65 0.88 -6.16
CA ALA A 66 -12.20 1.22 -4.84
C ALA A 66 -13.32 2.27 -4.91
N GLU A 67 -13.29 3.20 -5.86
CA GLU A 67 -14.36 4.19 -6.06
C GLU A 67 -15.68 3.54 -6.51
N ALA A 68 -15.62 2.54 -7.40
CA ALA A 68 -16.80 1.79 -7.82
C ALA A 68 -17.42 1.05 -6.62
N ARG A 69 -16.56 0.44 -5.77
CA ARG A 69 -17.02 -0.20 -4.54
C ARG A 69 -17.63 0.79 -3.55
N LEU A 70 -17.06 1.99 -3.43
CA LEU A 70 -17.60 3.06 -2.59
C LEU A 70 -19.04 3.40 -3.00
N LYS A 71 -19.32 3.57 -4.30
CA LYS A 71 -20.67 3.89 -4.80
C LYS A 71 -21.69 2.83 -4.37
N VAL A 72 -21.37 1.55 -4.59
CA VAL A 72 -22.23 0.42 -4.19
C VAL A 72 -22.49 0.41 -2.69
N LEU A 73 -21.46 0.68 -1.87
CA LEU A 73 -21.62 0.72 -0.41
C LEU A 73 -22.54 1.86 0.03
N LEU A 74 -22.37 3.06 -0.55
CA LEU A 74 -23.21 4.22 -0.24
C LEU A 74 -24.67 4.04 -0.68
N GLU A 75 -24.91 3.34 -1.79
CA GLU A 75 -26.26 2.98 -2.25
C GLU A 75 -26.92 1.97 -1.30
N SER A 76 -26.15 1.03 -0.75
CA SER A 76 -26.68 0.01 0.16
C SER A 76 -26.92 0.49 1.59
N ALA A 77 -26.21 1.54 2.02
CA ALA A 77 -26.28 2.09 3.37
C ALA A 77 -27.62 2.81 3.61
N LYS A 78 -28.28 2.48 4.72
CA LYS A 78 -29.65 2.95 5.01
C LYS A 78 -29.67 4.27 5.75
N ALA A 79 -28.73 4.46 6.69
CA ALA A 79 -28.64 5.66 7.52
C ALA A 79 -27.58 6.62 6.95
N GLU A 80 -27.83 7.93 7.02
CA GLU A 80 -26.85 8.91 6.54
C GLU A 80 -25.55 8.89 7.38
N GLU A 81 -25.65 8.62 8.68
CA GLU A 81 -24.48 8.45 9.56
C GLU A 81 -23.56 7.31 9.09
N GLU A 82 -24.14 6.23 8.56
CA GLU A 82 -23.37 5.11 8.00
C GLU A 82 -22.66 5.53 6.70
N LYS A 83 -23.35 6.27 5.83
CA LYS A 83 -22.76 6.82 4.60
C LYS A 83 -21.60 7.75 4.91
N ASP A 84 -21.72 8.61 5.92
CA ASP A 84 -20.66 9.52 6.33
C ASP A 84 -19.44 8.78 6.87
N LYS A 85 -19.65 7.71 7.67
CA LYS A 85 -18.57 6.83 8.11
C LYS A 85 -17.85 6.18 6.92
N ILE A 86 -18.60 5.68 5.93
CA ILE A 86 -18.04 5.08 4.72
C ILE A 86 -17.23 6.10 3.90
N ARG A 87 -17.76 7.32 3.68
CA ARG A 87 -17.04 8.40 2.98
C ARG A 87 -15.75 8.78 3.70
N SER A 88 -15.82 8.94 5.03
CA SER A 88 -14.67 9.30 5.85
C SER A 88 -13.58 8.22 5.83
N ALA A 89 -13.97 6.95 5.90
CA ALA A 89 -13.04 5.82 5.80
C ALA A 89 -12.37 5.76 4.42
N TYR A 90 -13.14 5.96 3.35
CA TYR A 90 -12.58 6.01 1.99
C TYR A 90 -11.57 7.16 1.85
N ASP A 91 -11.92 8.38 2.25
CA ASP A 91 -11.00 9.53 2.22
C ASP A 91 -9.75 9.25 3.06
N MET A 92 -9.88 8.64 4.25
CA MET A 92 -8.71 8.25 5.05
C MET A 92 -7.74 7.37 4.26
N LEU A 93 -8.25 6.41 3.50
CA LEU A 93 -7.47 5.45 2.73
C LEU A 93 -6.82 6.06 1.48
N VAL A 94 -7.53 6.90 0.72
CA VAL A 94 -7.05 7.37 -0.60
C VAL A 94 -6.46 8.78 -0.58
N ASN A 95 -6.72 9.59 0.45
CA ASN A 95 -6.26 10.98 0.48
C ASN A 95 -4.73 11.06 0.62
N PRO A 96 -4.02 11.76 -0.30
CA PRO A 96 -2.56 11.90 -0.26
C PRO A 96 -2.02 12.52 1.04
N LYS A 97 -2.81 13.40 1.70
CA LYS A 97 -2.40 14.03 2.97
C LYS A 97 -2.54 13.09 4.18
N LYS A 98 -3.33 12.02 4.03
CA LYS A 98 -3.62 10.98 5.04
C LYS A 98 -2.82 9.71 4.72
N MET A 99 -3.47 8.55 4.50
CA MET A 99 -2.77 7.29 4.24
C MET A 99 -2.35 7.13 2.78
N GLY A 100 -3.04 7.78 1.84
CA GLY A 100 -2.93 7.50 0.41
C GLY A 100 -1.50 7.51 -0.14
N ASP A 101 -0.70 8.50 0.27
CA ASP A 101 0.71 8.59 -0.13
C ASP A 101 1.68 7.97 0.88
N ARG A 102 1.29 7.88 2.16
CA ARG A 102 2.16 7.38 3.24
C ARG A 102 2.32 5.86 3.17
N PHE A 103 1.24 5.15 2.91
CA PHE A 103 1.23 3.69 2.80
C PHE A 103 1.52 3.26 1.36
N LYS A 104 2.19 2.11 1.21
CA LYS A 104 2.59 1.56 -0.09
C LYS A 104 2.27 0.07 -0.15
N PHE A 105 2.07 -0.43 -1.36
CA PHE A 105 1.91 -1.86 -1.66
C PHE A 105 3.12 -2.35 -2.43
N MET A 106 3.62 -3.53 -2.08
CA MET A 106 4.66 -4.28 -2.80
C MET A 106 4.25 -5.75 -2.83
N ALA A 107 4.50 -6.42 -3.95
CA ALA A 107 4.20 -7.83 -4.13
C ALA A 107 5.44 -8.60 -4.61
N PHE A 108 5.52 -9.86 -4.17
CA PHE A 108 6.58 -10.80 -4.52
C PHE A 108 5.95 -11.99 -5.21
N TYR A 109 6.47 -12.35 -6.38
CA TYR A 109 6.04 -13.50 -7.15
C TYR A 109 7.21 -14.44 -7.36
N PRO A 110 6.99 -15.76 -7.47
CA PRO A 110 8.03 -16.68 -7.91
C PRO A 110 8.59 -16.25 -9.27
N ALA A 111 9.90 -16.36 -9.47
CA ALA A 111 10.50 -15.97 -10.75
C ALA A 111 10.00 -16.77 -11.95
N SER A 112 9.53 -18.01 -11.73
CA SER A 112 8.89 -18.83 -12.76
C SER A 112 7.60 -18.23 -13.34
N MET A 113 7.04 -17.19 -12.71
CA MET A 113 5.86 -16.48 -13.23
C MET A 113 6.19 -15.34 -14.20
N GLY A 114 7.46 -15.15 -14.59
CA GLY A 114 7.90 -14.04 -15.44
C GLY A 114 7.05 -13.82 -16.69
N GLU A 115 6.91 -14.86 -17.52
CA GLU A 115 6.12 -14.79 -18.76
C GLU A 115 4.64 -14.47 -18.51
N ILE A 116 4.07 -15.04 -17.44
CA ILE A 116 2.66 -14.79 -17.05
C ILE A 116 2.48 -13.33 -16.63
N LEU A 117 3.41 -12.79 -15.85
CA LEU A 117 3.34 -11.41 -15.36
C LEU A 117 3.59 -10.38 -16.45
N GLU A 118 4.34 -10.74 -17.49
CA GLU A 118 4.53 -9.92 -18.69
C GLU A 118 3.24 -9.88 -19.54
N ALA A 119 2.63 -11.05 -19.78
CA ALA A 119 1.36 -11.14 -20.52
C ALA A 119 0.16 -10.57 -19.74
N HIS A 120 0.16 -10.76 -18.42
CA HIS A 120 -0.91 -10.36 -17.51
C HIS A 120 -0.36 -9.62 -16.28
N PRO A 121 -0.04 -8.33 -16.41
CA PRO A 121 0.55 -7.55 -15.34
C PRO A 121 -0.37 -7.44 -14.13
N PRO A 122 0.13 -7.59 -12.88
CA PRO A 122 -0.70 -7.57 -11.69
C PRO A 122 -1.56 -6.31 -11.57
N LEU A 123 -2.87 -6.51 -11.42
CA LEU A 123 -3.83 -5.45 -11.15
C LEU A 123 -3.43 -4.68 -9.89
N GLY A 124 -3.71 -3.38 -9.87
CA GLY A 124 -3.29 -2.49 -8.79
C GLY A 124 -1.84 -2.00 -8.89
N PHE A 125 -0.95 -2.74 -9.54
CA PHE A 125 0.46 -2.36 -9.67
C PHE A 125 0.82 -1.80 -11.05
N SER A 126 0.22 -2.34 -12.11
CA SER A 126 0.47 -1.92 -13.48
C SER A 126 -0.30 -0.63 -13.83
N THR A 127 0.24 0.15 -14.76
CA THR A 127 -0.38 1.40 -15.27
C THR A 127 -1.10 1.17 -16.60
N PHE A 128 -1.65 -0.04 -16.85
CA PHE A 128 -2.43 -0.27 -18.07
C PHE A 128 -3.65 0.65 -18.04
N ALA A 129 -3.49 1.84 -18.61
CA ALA A 129 -4.61 2.58 -19.13
C ALA A 129 -5.21 1.66 -20.20
N PRO A 130 -6.52 1.36 -20.16
CA PRO A 130 -7.14 0.73 -21.31
C PRO A 130 -6.83 1.61 -22.51
N SER A 131 -6.17 1.05 -23.52
CA SER A 131 -6.06 1.72 -24.81
C SER A 131 -7.47 2.12 -25.20
N LYS A 132 -7.71 3.43 -25.39
CA LYS A 132 -8.99 3.91 -25.89
C LYS A 132 -9.39 3.02 -27.09
N PRO A 133 -10.61 2.49 -27.15
CA PRO A 133 -11.07 1.87 -28.37
C PRO A 133 -10.96 2.92 -29.49
N GLU A 134 -10.34 2.53 -30.60
CA GLU A 134 -10.39 3.28 -31.86
C GLU A 134 -11.84 3.49 -32.32
#